data_AF-A0A958UTH7-F1
#
_entry.id   AF-A0A958UTH7-F1
#
_cell.length_a   1.000
_cell.length_b   1.000
_cell.length_c   1.000
_cell.angle_alpha   90.00
_cell.angle_beta   90.00
_cell.angle_gamma   90.00
#
_symmetry.space_group_name_H-M   'P 1'
#
loop_
_entity.id
_entity.type
_entity.pdbx_description
1 polymer ?
#
loop_
_entity_poly.entity_id
_entity_poly.type
_entity_poly.pdbx_seq_one_letter_code
_entity_poly.pdbx_strand_id
1 'polypeptide(L)'
;MNYIGSKHKLSNFIFETVAETCGDNLSQKTFCDLFAGTGIVGRNFKSHVKQVIANDVEYYSFVLNRNYIGNHIAFDYEEFINELNLLSGKKGFIFQNYSEGGKAGRNYFTSENGQKIDAVRLQIEAWK
;
A
#
# COMPACT_ATOMS: atom_id res chain seq x y z
N MET A 1 4.51 -2.49 -4.50
CA MET A 1 3.65 -1.94 -5.58
C MET A 1 4.53 -1.18 -6.56
N ASN A 2 4.40 -1.44 -7.86
CA ASN A 2 5.05 -0.61 -8.87
C ASN A 2 4.38 0.76 -8.86
N TYR A 3 5.18 1.81 -8.76
CA TYR A 3 4.70 3.18 -8.62
C TYR A 3 5.57 4.11 -9.43
N ILE A 4 4.95 4.83 -10.35
CA ILE A 4 5.66 5.78 -11.19
C ILE A 4 6.26 6.87 -10.29
N GLY A 5 7.56 7.13 -10.47
CA GLY A 5 8.29 8.08 -9.63
C GLY A 5 8.70 7.55 -8.25
N SER A 6 8.52 6.25 -7.97
CA SER A 6 9.00 5.61 -6.74
C SER A 6 10.48 5.91 -6.48
N LYS A 7 10.77 6.36 -5.26
CA LYS A 7 12.14 6.65 -4.81
C LYS A 7 12.85 5.44 -4.21
N HIS A 8 12.36 4.22 -4.46
CA HIS A 8 12.95 2.99 -3.93
C HIS A 8 14.48 2.91 -4.14
N LYS A 9 14.94 3.12 -5.38
CA LYS A 9 16.39 3.09 -5.73
C LYS A 9 17.20 4.23 -5.11
N LEU A 10 16.53 5.32 -4.72
CA LEU A 10 17.15 6.51 -4.13
C LEU A 10 17.01 6.55 -2.61
N SER A 11 16.38 5.54 -1.99
CA SER A 11 16.05 5.57 -0.57
C SER A 11 17.26 5.73 0.34
N ASN A 12 18.36 5.02 0.06
CA ASN A 12 19.62 5.16 0.81
C ASN A 12 20.23 6.55 0.66
N PHE A 13 20.33 7.05 -0.57
CA PHE A 13 20.84 8.40 -0.84
C PHE A 13 20.04 9.49 -0.10
N ILE A 14 18.71 9.37 -0.10
CA ILE A 14 17.83 10.30 0.63
C ILE A 14 18.08 10.19 2.14
N PHE A 15 18.17 8.98 2.67
CA PHE A 15 18.43 8.75 4.09
C PHE A 15 19.77 9.35 4.53
N GLU A 16 20.84 9.05 3.82
CA GLU A 16 22.20 9.54 4.09
C GLU A 16 22.25 11.07 4.04
N THR A 17 21.70 11.67 2.98
CA THR A 17 21.66 13.14 2.84
C THR A 17 20.94 13.81 4.00
N VAL A 18 19.81 13.24 4.45
CA VAL A 18 19.04 13.79 5.59
C VAL A 18 19.80 13.59 6.90
N ALA A 19 20.43 12.43 7.12
CA ALA A 19 21.23 12.16 8.31
C ALA A 19 22.41 13.13 8.42
N GLU A 20 23.16 13.32 7.34
CA GLU A 20 24.29 14.26 7.27
C GLU A 20 23.85 15.71 7.54
N THR A 21 22.69 16.11 7.00
CA THR A 21 22.19 17.48 7.12
C THR A 21 21.58 17.77 8.50
N CYS A 22 20.86 16.81 9.08
CA CYS A 22 20.12 17.00 10.32
C CYS A 22 20.84 16.47 11.57
N GLY A 23 22.04 15.88 11.39
CA GLY A 23 22.84 15.22 12.41
C GLY A 23 22.54 13.73 12.53
N ASP A 24 23.57 12.94 12.83
CA ASP A 24 23.56 11.47 12.79
C ASP A 24 22.47 10.82 13.69
N ASN A 25 22.08 11.49 14.78
CA ASN A 25 21.02 11.02 15.65
C ASN A 25 19.66 11.63 15.27
N LEU A 26 18.88 10.86 14.50
CA LEU A 26 17.52 11.23 14.10
C LEU A 26 16.43 10.76 15.09
N SER A 27 16.77 10.01 16.14
CA SER A 27 15.79 9.30 17.00
C SER A 27 14.79 10.20 17.74
N GLN A 28 15.12 11.48 17.93
CA GLN A 28 14.23 12.48 18.57
C GLN A 28 13.50 13.38 17.57
N LYS A 29 13.74 13.19 16.27
CA LYS A 29 13.18 14.02 15.20
C LYS A 29 11.91 13.40 14.63
N THR A 30 11.05 14.25 14.07
CA THR A 30 9.89 13.82 13.29
C THR A 30 10.20 13.96 11.81
N PHE A 31 10.00 12.90 11.04
CA PHE A 31 10.16 12.92 9.58
C PHE A 31 8.80 13.11 8.90
N CYS A 32 8.70 14.09 8.00
CA CYS A 32 7.47 14.41 7.28
C CYS A 32 7.61 14.02 5.80
N ASP A 33 6.95 12.93 5.40
CA ASP A 33 6.84 12.48 4.01
C ASP A 33 5.56 13.04 3.40
N LEU A 34 5.61 14.26 2.87
CA LEU A 34 4.42 15.03 2.46
C LEU A 34 3.78 14.55 1.15
N PHE A 35 4.50 13.73 0.37
CA PHE A 35 4.07 13.16 -0.91
C PHE A 35 4.43 11.68 -0.92
N ALA A 36 3.90 10.95 0.06
CA ALA A 36 4.40 9.65 0.45
C ALA A 36 4.25 8.57 -0.64
N GLY A 37 3.24 8.68 -1.50
CA GLY A 37 2.94 7.67 -2.51
C GLY A 37 2.83 6.27 -1.89
N THR A 38 3.69 5.34 -2.29
CA THR A 38 3.73 4.00 -1.70
C THR A 38 4.33 3.91 -0.30
N GLY A 39 4.82 5.02 0.26
CA GLY A 39 5.43 5.10 1.58
C GLY A 39 6.86 4.62 1.66
N ILE A 40 7.54 4.40 0.52
CA ILE A 40 8.87 3.77 0.52
C ILE A 40 9.93 4.63 1.24
N VAL A 41 9.83 5.95 1.15
CA VAL A 41 10.72 6.87 1.84
C VAL A 41 10.39 6.89 3.33
N GLY A 42 9.16 7.23 3.73
CA GLY A 42 8.74 7.20 5.13
C GLY A 42 9.00 5.86 5.85
N ARG A 43 8.83 4.72 5.16
CA ARG A 43 9.16 3.39 5.70
C ARG A 43 10.65 3.22 6.01
N ASN A 44 11.54 3.77 5.18
CA ASN A 44 12.98 3.73 5.41
C ASN A 44 13.37 4.54 6.68
N PHE A 45 12.69 5.66 6.93
CA PHE A 45 12.92 6.47 8.14
C PHE A 45 12.28 5.90 9.41
N LYS A 46 11.23 5.07 9.29
CA LYS A 46 10.39 4.60 10.42
C LYS A 46 11.16 4.11 11.65
N SER A 47 12.24 3.35 11.47
CA SER A 47 13.04 2.79 12.57
C SER A 47 14.11 3.74 13.11
N HIS A 48 14.31 4.89 12.49
CA HIS A 48 15.42 5.81 12.77
C HIS A 48 14.96 7.13 13.42
N VAL A 49 13.66 7.40 13.43
CA VAL A 49 13.08 8.67 13.87
C VAL A 49 12.03 8.46 14.96
N LYS A 50 11.70 9.52 15.70
CA LYS A 50 10.67 9.49 16.75
C LYS A 50 9.29 9.19 16.18
N GLN A 51 9.00 9.79 15.03
CA GLN A 51 7.70 9.70 14.38
C GLN A 51 7.85 9.96 12.88
N VAL A 52 7.06 9.25 12.08
CA VAL A 52 6.85 9.55 10.68
C VAL A 52 5.44 10.10 10.48
N ILE A 53 5.35 11.27 9.86
CA ILE A 53 4.10 11.84 9.35
C ILE A 53 4.09 11.61 7.84
N ALA A 54 3.18 10.77 7.36
CA ALA A 54 3.02 10.50 5.93
C ALA A 54 1.72 11.15 5.43
N ASN A 55 1.81 11.88 4.33
CA ASN A 55 0.69 12.56 3.69
C ASN A 55 0.71 12.28 2.19
N ASP A 56 -0.49 12.17 1.61
CA ASP A 56 -0.71 12.12 0.16
C ASP A 56 -2.18 12.49 -0.12
N VAL A 57 -2.46 12.97 -1.32
CA VAL A 57 -3.84 13.30 -1.75
C VAL A 57 -4.64 12.04 -2.09
N GLU A 58 -3.95 10.98 -2.48
CA GLU A 58 -4.60 9.75 -2.95
C GLU A 58 -4.95 8.81 -1.78
N TYR A 59 -6.22 8.41 -1.69
CA TYR A 59 -6.67 7.56 -0.57
C TYR A 59 -5.98 6.20 -0.50
N TYR A 60 -5.62 5.59 -1.64
CA TYR A 60 -4.88 4.32 -1.61
C TYR A 60 -3.50 4.48 -0.93
N SER A 61 -2.88 5.66 -1.07
CA SER A 61 -1.62 5.98 -0.39
C SER A 61 -1.83 6.01 1.13
N PHE A 62 -2.92 6.61 1.61
CA PHE A 62 -3.28 6.55 3.04
C PHE A 62 -3.41 5.10 3.54
N VAL A 63 -4.10 4.23 2.81
CA VAL A 63 -4.29 2.82 3.20
C VAL A 63 -2.94 2.08 3.28
N LEU A 64 -2.08 2.25 2.27
CA LEU A 64 -0.74 1.65 2.25
C LEU A 64 0.13 2.16 3.40
N ASN A 65 0.16 3.47 3.62
CA ASN A 65 0.96 4.11 4.67
C ASN A 65 0.43 3.76 6.07
N ARG A 66 -0.88 3.61 6.25
CA ARG A 66 -1.46 3.14 7.51
C ARG A 66 -0.93 1.74 7.88
N ASN A 67 -0.79 0.85 6.90
CA ASN A 67 -0.18 -0.46 7.13
C ASN A 67 1.34 -0.37 7.30
N TYR A 68 2.08 0.17 6.33
CA TYR A 68 3.55 0.11 6.35
C TYR A 68 4.19 0.99 7.44
N ILE A 69 3.59 2.14 7.75
CA ILE A 69 4.11 3.10 8.72
C ILE A 69 3.31 3.04 10.02
N GLY A 70 1.98 3.11 9.95
CA GLY A 70 1.13 3.15 11.14
C GLY A 70 1.09 1.83 11.92
N ASN A 71 1.04 0.69 11.23
CA ASN A 71 1.01 -0.61 11.89
C ASN A 71 2.39 -0.98 12.43
N HIS A 72 2.42 -1.40 13.68
CA HIS A 72 3.61 -1.89 14.37
C HIS A 72 3.30 -3.14 15.22
N ILE A 73 2.06 -3.64 15.13
CA ILE A 73 1.58 -4.80 15.87
C ILE A 73 1.38 -5.91 14.84
N ALA A 74 2.06 -7.03 15.06
CA ALA A 74 1.78 -8.25 14.32
C ALA A 74 0.41 -8.77 14.75
N PHE A 75 -0.37 -9.25 13.79
CA PHE A 75 -1.63 -9.95 14.05
C PHE A 75 -1.67 -11.18 13.13
N ASP A 76 -2.37 -12.22 13.58
CA ASP A 76 -2.59 -13.40 12.75
C ASP A 76 -3.66 -13.07 11.70
N TYR A 77 -3.30 -13.22 10.43
CA TYR A 77 -4.17 -12.96 9.30
C TYR A 77 -4.41 -14.18 8.41
N GLU A 78 -3.83 -15.34 8.74
CA GLU A 78 -3.89 -16.52 7.88
C GLU A 78 -5.32 -17.03 7.68
N GLU A 79 -6.14 -17.00 8.74
CA GLU A 79 -7.56 -17.38 8.64
C GLU A 79 -8.32 -16.48 7.66
N PHE A 80 -8.14 -15.15 7.73
CA PHE A 80 -8.77 -14.22 6.80
C PHE A 80 -8.30 -14.45 5.36
N ILE A 81 -7.00 -14.68 5.15
CA ILE A 81 -6.46 -14.99 3.82
C ILE A 81 -7.06 -16.28 3.27
N ASN A 82 -7.18 -17.32 4.10
CA ASN A 82 -7.79 -18.58 3.71
C ASN A 82 -9.27 -18.40 3.33
N GLU A 83 -10.04 -17.66 4.13
CA GLU A 83 -11.45 -17.36 3.82
C GLU A 83 -11.56 -16.62 2.47
N LEU A 84 -10.76 -15.57 2.26
CA LEU A 84 -10.73 -14.80 1.01
C LEU A 84 -10.34 -15.67 -0.20
N ASN A 85 -9.40 -16.60 -0.01
CA ASN A 85 -8.96 -17.52 -1.07
C ASN A 85 -10.02 -18.56 -1.43
N LEU A 86 -10.93 -18.91 -0.52
CA LEU A 86 -12.03 -19.85 -0.78
C LEU A 86 -13.25 -19.21 -1.47
N LEU A 87 -13.33 -17.87 -1.50
CA LEU A 87 -14.44 -17.18 -2.16
C LEU A 87 -14.57 -17.56 -3.64
N SER A 88 -15.79 -17.91 -4.04
CA SER A 88 -16.15 -18.04 -5.45
C SER A 88 -16.14 -16.65 -6.12
N GLY A 89 -15.61 -16.59 -7.34
CA GLY A 89 -15.52 -15.34 -8.09
C GLY A 89 -16.90 -14.72 -8.34
N LYS A 90 -16.97 -13.38 -8.31
CA LYS A 90 -18.21 -12.62 -8.55
C LYS A 90 -17.97 -11.55 -9.60
N LYS A 91 -18.82 -11.46 -10.62
CA LYS A 91 -18.74 -10.38 -11.61
C LYS A 91 -19.20 -9.06 -10.99
N GLY A 92 -18.25 -8.17 -10.72
CA GLY A 92 -18.50 -6.85 -10.13
C GLY A 92 -17.80 -5.73 -10.89
N PHE A 93 -17.43 -4.68 -10.17
CA PHE A 93 -16.85 -3.47 -10.77
C PHE A 93 -15.53 -3.76 -11.51
N ILE A 94 -14.64 -4.57 -10.92
CA ILE A 94 -13.34 -4.87 -11.51
C ILE A 94 -13.50 -5.73 -12.75
N PHE A 95 -14.27 -6.81 -12.66
CA PHE A 95 -14.57 -7.66 -13.82
C PHE A 95 -15.13 -6.83 -14.98
N GLN A 96 -16.12 -5.96 -14.72
CA GLN A 96 -16.80 -5.23 -15.79
C GLN A 96 -15.91 -4.16 -16.47
N ASN A 97 -15.01 -3.53 -15.73
CA ASN A 97 -14.29 -2.34 -16.20
C ASN A 97 -12.79 -2.55 -16.45
N TYR A 98 -12.21 -3.65 -15.94
CA TYR A 98 -10.76 -3.89 -15.97
C TYR A 98 -10.37 -5.30 -16.42
N SER A 99 -11.33 -6.15 -16.80
CA SER A 99 -11.06 -7.52 -17.25
C SER A 99 -11.47 -7.77 -18.70
N GLU A 100 -10.81 -8.75 -19.31
CA GLU A 100 -10.93 -9.07 -20.75
C GLU A 100 -12.37 -9.43 -21.15
N GLY A 101 -13.11 -10.14 -20.28
CA GLY A 101 -14.52 -10.51 -20.47
C GLY A 101 -15.53 -9.50 -19.92
N GLY A 102 -15.05 -8.34 -19.45
CA GLY A 102 -15.89 -7.25 -18.96
C GLY A 102 -16.45 -6.38 -20.07
N LYS A 103 -17.46 -5.56 -19.75
CA LYS A 103 -18.05 -4.56 -20.67
C LYS A 103 -17.00 -3.66 -21.34
N ALA A 104 -15.96 -3.26 -20.62
CA ALA A 104 -14.92 -2.39 -21.15
C ALA A 104 -13.84 -3.13 -21.97
N GLY A 105 -13.84 -4.47 -21.99
CA GLY A 105 -12.92 -5.31 -22.78
C GLY A 105 -11.44 -5.02 -22.51
N ARG A 106 -11.06 -4.72 -21.25
CA ARG A 106 -9.69 -4.31 -20.90
C ARG A 106 -8.87 -5.49 -20.43
N ASN A 107 -7.59 -5.55 -20.81
CA ASN A 107 -6.72 -6.68 -20.48
C ASN A 107 -5.83 -6.43 -19.25
N TYR A 108 -6.31 -5.70 -18.24
CA TYR A 108 -5.55 -5.52 -16.99
C TYR A 108 -5.58 -6.79 -16.13
N PHE A 109 -6.71 -7.50 -16.13
CA PHE A 109 -6.88 -8.77 -15.43
C PHE A 109 -7.59 -9.79 -16.33
N THR A 110 -7.27 -11.07 -16.14
CA THR A 110 -8.09 -12.16 -16.71
C THR A 110 -9.51 -12.09 -16.16
N SER A 111 -10.47 -12.70 -16.87
CA SER A 111 -11.86 -12.79 -16.42
C SER A 111 -12.01 -13.43 -15.04
N GLU A 112 -11.18 -14.44 -14.74
CA GLU A 112 -11.13 -15.11 -13.44
C GLU A 112 -10.61 -14.17 -12.34
N ASN A 113 -9.47 -13.51 -12.58
CA ASN A 113 -8.87 -12.61 -11.61
C ASN A 113 -9.76 -11.41 -11.31
N GLY A 114 -10.42 -10.84 -12.32
CA GLY A 114 -11.38 -9.75 -12.10
C GLY A 114 -12.52 -10.16 -11.17
N GLN A 115 -13.08 -11.34 -11.38
CA GLN A 115 -14.14 -11.89 -10.53
C GLN A 115 -13.64 -12.20 -9.11
N LYS A 116 -12.42 -12.71 -8.98
CA LYS A 116 -11.81 -12.98 -7.66
C LYS A 116 -11.58 -11.69 -6.88
N ILE A 117 -11.04 -10.66 -7.52
CA ILE A 117 -10.83 -9.34 -6.89
C ILE A 117 -12.16 -8.75 -6.41
N ASP A 118 -13.21 -8.81 -7.23
CA ASP A 118 -14.53 -8.31 -6.83
C ASP A 118 -15.11 -9.08 -5.63
N ALA A 119 -15.00 -10.41 -5.62
CA ALA A 119 -15.44 -11.21 -4.48
C ALA A 119 -14.70 -10.83 -3.19
N VAL A 120 -13.37 -10.74 -3.25
CA VAL A 120 -12.52 -10.37 -2.10
C VAL A 120 -12.83 -8.97 -1.60
N ARG A 121 -12.95 -7.98 -2.50
CA ARG A 121 -13.24 -6.59 -2.12
C ARG A 121 -14.60 -6.46 -1.43
N LEU A 122 -15.60 -7.19 -1.92
CA LEU A 122 -16.93 -7.18 -1.31
C LEU A 122 -16.95 -7.88 0.06
N GLN A 123 -16.19 -8.96 0.23
CA GLN A 123 -16.07 -9.63 1.53
C GLN A 123 -15.39 -8.72 2.56
N ILE A 124 -14.29 -8.05 2.19
CA ILE A 124 -13.61 -7.09 3.07
C ILE A 124 -14.54 -5.94 3.46
N GLU A 125 -15.40 -5.47 2.55
CA GLU A 125 -16.39 -4.43 2.87
C GLU A 125 -17.48 -4.94 3.83
N ALA A 126 -17.86 -6.22 3.74
CA ALA A 126 -18.85 -6.82 4.63
C ALA A 126 -18.33 -7.10 6.05
N TRP A 127 -17.01 -7.23 6.23
CA TRP A 127 -16.38 -7.36 7.55
C TRP A 127 -16.21 -6.03 8.30
N LYS A 128 -16.40 -4.89 7.63
CA LYS A 128 -16.35 -3.58 8.28
C LYS A 128 -17.53 -3.37 9.21
#